data_AF-A0A160P9A0-F1
#
_entry.id   AF-A0A160P9A0-F1
#
_cell.length_a   1.000
_cell.length_b   1.000
_cell.length_c   1.000
_cell.angle_alpha   90.00
_cell.angle_beta   90.00
_cell.angle_gamma   90.00
#
_symmetry.space_group_name_H-M   'P 1'
#
loop_
_entity.id
_entity.type
_entity.pdbx_description
1 polymer ?
#
loop_
_entity_poly.entity_id
_entity_poly.type
_entity_poly.pdbx_seq_one_letter_code
_entity_poly.pdbx_strand_id
1 'polypeptide(L)'
;MRAAVAGSVVPHHVEGVEVEVLAPEYQQILAVLAGSEAAGGLRAKQIAVQLGWQTTPARVEGVRSRVKRLTDRGWAAELRPNVFGAVSPAGPADVG
;
A
#
# COMPACT_ATOMS: atom_id res chain seq x y z
N MET A 1 11.60 -12.50 17.97
CA MET A 1 11.61 -11.10 17.49
C MET A 1 12.10 -11.11 16.04
N ARG A 2 11.26 -10.85 15.05
CA ARG A 2 11.74 -10.67 13.67
C ARG A 2 12.12 -9.21 13.53
N ALA A 3 13.43 -8.94 13.49
CA ALA A 3 13.96 -7.60 13.27
C ALA A 3 13.42 -7.06 11.94
N ALA A 4 12.96 -5.82 11.92
CA ALA A 4 12.62 -5.12 10.70
C ALA A 4 13.88 -5.08 9.82
N VAL A 5 13.85 -5.73 8.66
CA VAL A 5 14.92 -5.58 7.67
C VAL A 5 14.80 -4.17 7.12
N ALA A 6 15.70 -3.30 7.57
CA ALA A 6 15.88 -1.98 7.00
C ALA A 6 16.16 -2.13 5.50
N GLY A 7 15.30 -1.55 4.67
CA GLY A 7 15.55 -1.41 3.24
C GLY A 7 15.19 -2.62 2.38
N SER A 8 14.10 -3.37 2.67
CA SER A 8 13.50 -4.18 1.61
C SER A 8 13.12 -3.25 0.45
N VAL A 9 13.85 -3.37 -0.66
CA VAL A 9 13.60 -2.61 -1.88
C VAL A 9 12.21 -3.01 -2.33
N VAL A 10 11.30 -2.05 -2.40
CA VAL A 10 10.01 -2.24 -3.07
C VAL A 10 10.30 -2.09 -4.56
N PRO A 11 10.27 -3.16 -5.38
CA PRO A 11 10.44 -3.04 -6.82
C PRO A 11 9.38 -2.12 -7.43
N HIS A 12 9.61 -1.58 -8.62
CA HIS A 12 8.54 -0.89 -9.34
C HIS A 12 7.48 -1.92 -9.78
N HIS A 13 6.21 -1.54 -9.68
CA HIS A 13 5.11 -2.31 -10.25
C HIS A 13 5.15 -2.19 -11.76
N VAL A 14 5.25 -3.33 -12.44
CA VAL A 14 5.19 -3.48 -13.90
C VAL A 14 4.30 -4.68 -14.19
N GLU A 15 3.73 -4.72 -15.38
CA GLU A 15 2.87 -5.82 -15.81
C GLU A 15 3.58 -7.17 -15.67
N GLY A 16 2.89 -8.17 -15.10
CA GLY A 16 3.42 -9.51 -14.84
C GLY A 16 4.27 -9.66 -13.57
N VAL A 17 4.43 -8.61 -12.76
CA VAL A 17 5.06 -8.71 -11.43
C VAL A 17 3.99 -8.77 -10.35
N GLU A 18 3.91 -9.92 -9.70
CA GLU A 18 2.91 -10.21 -8.68
C GLU A 18 3.29 -9.67 -7.29
N VAL A 19 2.30 -9.47 -6.42
CA VAL A 19 2.48 -8.88 -5.08
C VAL A 19 3.38 -9.71 -4.16
N GLU A 20 3.54 -11.00 -4.43
CA GLU A 20 4.34 -11.96 -3.66
C GLU A 20 5.84 -11.60 -3.64
N VAL A 21 6.31 -10.79 -4.60
CA VAL A 21 7.70 -10.29 -4.61
C VAL A 21 7.98 -9.28 -3.50
N LEU A 22 6.93 -8.68 -2.93
CA LEU A 22 7.04 -7.70 -1.87
C LEU A 22 7.25 -8.36 -0.51
N ALA A 23 7.89 -7.67 0.42
CA ALA A 23 7.93 -8.14 1.80
C ALA A 23 6.50 -8.28 2.38
N PRO A 24 6.24 -9.23 3.29
CA PRO A 24 4.87 -9.51 3.77
C PRO A 24 4.12 -8.30 4.33
N GLU A 25 4.83 -7.35 4.95
CA GLU A 25 4.23 -6.12 5.48
C GLU A 25 3.62 -5.24 4.37
N TYR A 26 4.23 -5.21 3.19
CA TYR A 26 3.71 -4.47 2.04
C TYR A 26 2.53 -5.18 1.40
N GLN A 27 2.58 -6.52 1.30
CA GLN A 27 1.46 -7.33 0.82
C GLN A 27 0.21 -7.11 1.69
N GLN A 28 0.36 -7.11 3.01
CA GLN A 28 -0.73 -6.83 3.95
C GLN A 28 -1.35 -5.44 3.75
N ILE A 29 -0.53 -4.42 3.51
CA ILE A 29 -1.02 -3.07 3.22
C ILE A 29 -1.82 -3.07 1.91
N LEU A 30 -1.33 -3.71 0.85
CA LEU A 30 -2.03 -3.78 -0.43
C LEU A 30 -3.36 -4.54 -0.31
N ALA A 31 -3.39 -5.63 0.45
CA ALA A 31 -4.62 -6.39 0.71
C ALA A 31 -5.70 -5.53 1.40
N VAL A 32 -5.30 -4.70 2.38
CA VAL A 32 -6.21 -3.73 3.03
C VAL A 32 -6.73 -2.70 2.02
N LEU A 33 -5.85 -2.19 1.15
CA LEU A 33 -6.23 -1.20 0.13
C LEU A 33 -7.11 -1.77 -0.99
N ALA A 34 -7.05 -3.09 -1.23
CA ALA A 34 -7.88 -3.79 -2.21
C ALA A 34 -9.28 -4.16 -1.68
N GLY A 35 -9.52 -4.02 -0.37
CA GLY A 35 -10.82 -4.33 0.24
C GLY A 35 -11.91 -3.32 -0.14
N SER A 36 -13.18 -3.76 -0.13
CA SER A 36 -14.35 -2.91 -0.42
C SER A 36 -14.42 -1.67 0.47
N GLU A 37 -14.04 -1.80 1.75
CA GLU A 37 -13.99 -0.70 2.72
C GLU A 37 -12.98 0.39 2.35
N ALA A 38 -12.06 0.12 1.41
CA ALA A 38 -11.05 1.04 0.92
C ALA A 38 -11.44 1.71 -0.42
N ALA A 39 -12.67 1.53 -0.92
CA ALA A 39 -13.11 2.09 -2.21
C ALA A 39 -12.95 3.62 -2.33
N GLY A 40 -13.06 4.35 -1.21
CA GLY A 40 -12.82 5.80 -1.13
C GLY A 40 -11.37 6.21 -0.77
N GLY A 41 -10.49 5.22 -0.60
CA GLY A 41 -9.16 5.34 -0.05
C GLY A 41 -9.11 5.41 1.47
N LEU A 42 -7.94 5.10 2.03
CA LEU A 42 -7.67 5.04 3.46
C LEU A 42 -6.48 5.94 3.83
N ARG A 43 -6.57 6.57 5.00
CA ARG A 43 -5.43 7.24 5.64
C ARG A 43 -4.54 6.22 6.35
N ALA A 44 -3.27 6.56 6.58
CA ALA A 44 -2.30 5.69 7.28
C ALA A 44 -2.81 5.15 8.64
N LYS A 45 -3.55 5.96 9.41
CA LYS A 45 -4.15 5.50 10.68
C LYS A 45 -5.25 4.44 10.45
N GLN A 46 -6.09 4.61 9.42
CA GLN A 46 -7.13 3.63 9.09
C GLN A 46 -6.51 2.32 8.60
N ILE A 47 -5.45 2.39 7.81
CA ILE A 47 -4.67 1.21 7.40
C ILE A 47 -4.10 0.49 8.64
N ALA A 48 -3.52 1.22 9.60
CA ALA A 48 -3.03 0.63 10.84
C ALA A 48 -4.13 -0.07 11.64
N VAL A 49 -5.34 0.52 11.72
CA VAL A 49 -6.50 -0.09 12.38
C VAL A 49 -6.92 -1.39 11.68
N GLN A 50 -7.03 -1.38 10.35
CA GLN A 50 -7.42 -2.57 9.57
C GLN A 50 -6.39 -3.70 9.68
N LEU A 51 -5.11 -3.36 9.84
CA LEU A 51 -4.04 -4.33 10.08
C LEU A 51 -3.98 -4.85 11.53
N GLY A 52 -4.84 -4.34 12.42
CA GLY A 52 -4.79 -4.65 13.86
C GLY A 52 -3.52 -4.13 14.54
N TRP A 53 -2.87 -3.11 13.97
CA TRP A 53 -1.65 -2.52 14.51
C TRP A 53 -1.98 -1.39 15.48
N GLN A 54 -1.05 -1.13 16.42
CA GLN A 54 -1.18 0.02 17.30
C GLN A 54 -1.25 1.33 16.51
N THR A 55 -2.08 2.27 16.95
CA THR A 55 -2.24 3.58 16.31
C THR A 55 -1.42 4.68 17.00
N THR A 56 -0.24 4.34 17.54
CA THR A 56 0.68 5.34 18.09
C THR A 56 1.22 6.23 16.96
N PRO A 57 1.61 7.50 17.23
CA PRO A 57 2.14 8.39 16.20
C PRO A 57 3.28 7.77 15.38
N ALA A 58 4.24 7.12 16.07
CA ALA A 58 5.36 6.45 15.41
C ALA A 58 4.92 5.29 14.50
N ARG A 59 3.91 4.50 14.91
CA ARG A 59 3.41 3.39 14.08
C ARG A 59 2.63 3.91 12.88
N VAL A 60 1.82 4.96 13.06
CA VAL A 60 1.09 5.61 11.96
C VAL A 60 2.05 6.22 10.95
N GLU A 61 3.13 6.87 11.40
CA GLU A 61 4.17 7.39 10.50
C GLU A 61 4.85 6.25 9.73
N GLY A 62 5.21 5.17 10.42
CA GLY A 62 5.79 3.99 9.77
C GLY A 62 4.87 3.34 8.73
N VAL A 63 3.55 3.41 8.91
CA VAL A 63 2.57 2.99 7.88
C VAL A 63 2.55 3.98 6.73
N ARG A 64 2.53 5.30 7.02
CA ARG A 64 2.56 6.35 5.99
C ARG A 64 3.80 6.21 5.10
N SER A 65 4.99 6.06 5.68
CA SER A 65 6.22 5.91 4.89
C SER A 65 6.21 4.65 4.02
N ARG A 66 5.61 3.55 4.50
CA ARG A 66 5.49 2.31 3.72
C ARG A 66 4.50 2.44 2.57
N VAL A 67 3.31 2.98 2.81
CA VAL A 67 2.31 3.16 1.75
C VAL A 67 2.77 4.20 0.73
N LYS A 68 3.45 5.27 1.17
CA LYS A 68 4.04 6.24 0.25
C LYS A 68 5.08 5.59 -0.66
N ARG A 69 5.93 4.70 -0.12
CA ARG A 69 6.86 3.90 -0.93
C ARG A 69 6.13 3.01 -1.94
N LEU A 70 5.02 2.39 -1.56
CA LEU A 70 4.21 1.61 -2.51
C LEU A 70 3.65 2.49 -3.62
N THR A 71 3.17 3.69 -3.27
CA THR A 71 2.66 4.67 -4.24
C THR A 71 3.74 5.14 -5.19
N ASP A 72 4.91 5.54 -4.69
CA ASP A 72 6.03 6.01 -5.51
C ASP A 72 6.57 4.91 -6.45
N ARG A 73 6.24 3.64 -6.16
CA ARG A 73 6.59 2.47 -6.95
C ARG A 73 5.46 1.95 -7.83
N GLY A 74 4.29 2.58 -7.82
CA GLY A 74 3.16 2.21 -8.67
C GLY A 74 2.33 1.01 -8.18
N TRP A 75 2.53 0.56 -6.93
CA TRP A 75 1.75 -0.53 -6.33
C TRP A 75 0.45 -0.05 -5.66
N ALA A 76 0.40 1.22 -5.27
CA ALA A 76 -0.76 1.87 -4.68
C ALA A 76 -0.97 3.24 -5.33
N ALA A 77 -2.15 3.83 -5.18
CA ALA A 77 -2.43 5.19 -5.64
C ALA A 77 -2.62 6.12 -4.44
N GLU A 78 -2.11 7.35 -4.53
CA GLU A 78 -2.51 8.44 -3.64
C GLU A 78 -3.67 9.19 -4.31
N LEU A 79 -4.90 8.92 -3.87
CA LEU A 79 -6.11 9.46 -4.49
C LEU A 79 -6.27 10.95 -4.19
N ARG A 80 -5.87 11.35 -2.98
CA ARG A 80 -5.82 12.72 -2.45
C ARG A 80 -4.67 12.80 -1.46
N PRO A 81 -4.18 14.00 -1.07
CA PRO A 81 -3.09 14.13 -0.12
C PRO A 81 -3.31 13.29 1.15
N ASN A 82 -2.43 12.32 1.40
CA ASN A 82 -2.47 11.35 2.51
C ASN A 82 -3.66 10.37 2.53
N VAL A 83 -4.34 10.17 1.39
CA VAL A 83 -5.42 9.18 1.22
C VAL A 83 -5.01 8.21 0.11
N PHE A 84 -4.83 6.95 0.47
CA PHE A 84 -4.26 5.92 -0.38
C PHE A 84 -5.31 4.89 -0.79
N GLY A 85 -5.28 4.43 -2.03
CA GLY A 85 -6.16 3.39 -2.55
C GLY A 85 -5.38 2.32 -3.30
N ALA A 86 -6.05 1.22 -3.64
CA ALA A 86 -5.52 0.28 -4.62
C ALA A 86 -5.32 0.99 -5.97
N VAL A 87 -4.32 0.56 -6.73
CA VAL A 87 -4.29 0.88 -8.15
C VAL A 87 -5.43 0.10 -8.78
N SER A 88 -6.41 0.78 -9.37
CA SER A 88 -7.37 0.07 -10.21
C SER A 88 -6.57 -0.61 -11.32
N PRO A 89 -6.78 -1.92 -11.60
CA PRO A 89 -6.44 -2.41 -12.91
C PRO A 89 -7.32 -1.60 -13.85
N ALA A 90 -6.78 -0.55 -14.46
CA ALA A 90 -7.51 0.16 -15.48
C ALA A 90 -7.93 -0.92 -16.49
N GLY A 91 -9.24 -1.09 -16.67
CA GLY A 91 -9.79 -1.79 -17.82
C GLY A 91 -9.21 -1.20 -19.10
N PRO A 92 -9.29 -1.96 -20.20
CA PRO A 92 -8.31 -1.95 -21.28
C PRO A 92 -8.18 -0.59 -21.95
N ALA A 93 -7.01 -0.40 -22.56
CA ALA A 93 -6.74 0.58 -23.59
C ALA A 93 -7.99 0.98 -24.38
N ASP A 94 -8.42 2.23 -24.24
CA ASP A 94 -9.15 2.90 -25.30
C ASP A 94 -8.16 3.18 -26.43
N VAL A 95 -8.07 2.18 -27.32
CA VAL A 95 -7.69 2.33 -28.72
C VAL A 95 -8.90 2.85 -29.48
N GLY A 96 -8.75 3.96 -30.21
CA GLY A 96 -9.72 4.41 -31.22
C GLY A 96 -10.16 5.85 -31.08
#